data_AF-A0A9P1BYC3-F1
#
_entry.id   AF-A0A9P1BYC3-F1
#
_cell.length_a   1.000
_cell.length_b   1.000
_cell.length_c   1.000
_cell.angle_alpha   90.00
_cell.angle_beta   90.00
_cell.angle_gamma   90.00
#
_symmetry.space_group_name_H-M   'P 1'
#
loop_
_entity.id
_entity.type
_entity.pdbx_description
1 polymer ?
#
loop_
_entity_poly.entity_id
_entity_poly.type
_entity_poly.pdbx_seq_one_letter_code
_entity_poly.pdbx_strand_id
1 'polypeptide(L)'
;MVGFKWGVDRNALGMADTGEARLRVIDVKAAAAELIAMTLFVIIGCGSACANGASNPSNRLQVALAFGMGILVLAYSVGHHSGGQINCAVTLSLVLGGQVPWYQGLVNLIAQLIGSLLGAGLLCAVFPCEVDETKTVGTNIIDTRWGVGNVLVGEFLGTFLLCFVVWETAVSPVASCGKNACIAIGFAVFLAHVILLPVDGCSINPTRSFGPAIVGAIRNCEGMSTKGLEETLAQPINPISRKPVFKIFMFFFRFRISKRYIQIKGPRLRTCRTCILVKVWCEATVPVVRFGLSKLPCIQVPNGQCC
;
A
#
# COMPACT_ATOMS: atom_id res chain seq x y z
N MET A 1 19.38 15.37 22.76
CA MET A 1 18.54 14.32 22.13
C MET A 1 18.62 14.48 20.63
N VAL A 2 19.25 13.53 19.93
CA VAL A 2 19.33 13.54 18.46
C VAL A 2 17.92 13.21 17.94
N GLY A 3 17.28 14.20 17.30
CA GLY A 3 15.90 14.09 16.81
C GLY A 3 15.80 13.01 15.75
N PHE A 4 15.06 11.95 16.05
CA PHE A 4 14.66 10.95 15.07
C PHE A 4 13.76 11.60 14.03
N LYS A 5 14.17 11.57 12.76
CA LYS A 5 13.44 12.17 11.65
C LYS A 5 12.87 11.05 10.80
N TRP A 6 11.54 11.01 10.69
CA TRP A 6 10.83 10.02 9.89
C TRP A 6 10.92 10.39 8.40
N GLY A 7 11.19 9.40 7.54
CA GLY A 7 11.30 9.58 6.08
C GLY A 7 12.72 9.39 5.50
N VAL A 8 12.82 9.35 4.17
CA VAL A 8 14.10 9.28 3.45
C VAL A 8 14.89 10.56 3.71
N ASP A 9 16.22 10.45 3.85
CA ASP A 9 17.07 11.62 4.10
C ASP A 9 16.97 12.63 2.94
N ARG A 10 16.21 13.71 3.18
CA ARG A 10 15.99 14.78 2.20
C ARG A 10 17.27 15.49 1.80
N ASN A 11 18.27 15.53 2.67
CA ASN A 11 19.56 16.14 2.37
C ASN A 11 20.38 15.24 1.44
N ALA A 12 20.31 13.92 1.63
CA ALA A 12 20.91 12.93 0.73
C ALA A 12 20.22 12.92 -0.65
N LEU A 13 18.91 13.15 -0.71
CA LEU A 13 18.12 13.21 -1.94
C LEU A 13 18.16 14.58 -2.67
N GLY A 14 18.92 15.56 -2.16
CA GLY A 14 19.06 16.88 -2.80
C GLY A 14 17.82 17.77 -2.73
N MET A 15 16.93 17.59 -1.76
CA MET A 15 15.72 18.41 -1.58
C MET A 15 15.94 19.62 -0.64
N ALA A 16 17.17 20.11 -0.49
CA ALA A 16 17.48 21.31 0.28
C ALA A 16 17.08 22.60 -0.48
N ASP A 17 16.60 23.60 0.25
CA ASP A 17 16.01 24.85 -0.25
C ASP A 17 17.05 25.87 -0.79
N THR A 18 18.21 25.40 -1.26
CA THR A 18 19.32 26.24 -1.73
C THR A 18 19.47 26.12 -3.24
N GLY A 19 19.51 27.27 -3.93
CA GLY A 19 19.46 27.45 -5.39
C GLY A 19 20.63 26.89 -6.21
N GLU A 20 21.25 25.78 -5.80
CA GLU A 20 22.20 25.02 -6.60
C GLU A 20 21.59 23.66 -6.96
N ALA A 21 21.53 23.35 -8.26
CA ALA A 21 21.03 22.08 -8.77
C ALA A 21 21.99 20.93 -8.41
N ARG A 22 21.93 20.43 -7.17
CA ARG A 22 22.61 19.18 -6.79
C ARG A 22 21.97 17.99 -7.49
N LEU A 23 22.81 17.10 -8.02
CA LEU A 23 22.43 15.84 -8.67
C LEU A 23 21.36 15.09 -7.86
N ARG A 24 20.30 14.65 -8.53
CA ARG A 24 19.20 13.85 -7.96
C ARG A 24 19.69 12.41 -7.73
N VAL A 25 20.33 12.16 -6.59
CA VAL A 25 20.85 10.83 -6.26
C VAL A 25 19.70 9.94 -5.74
N ILE A 26 19.64 8.71 -6.25
CA ILE A 26 18.74 7.66 -5.73
C ILE A 26 19.35 7.10 -4.45
N ASP A 27 18.56 7.01 -3.38
CA ASP A 27 18.95 6.34 -2.15
C ASP A 27 18.74 4.82 -2.27
N VAL A 28 19.84 4.12 -2.52
CA VAL A 28 19.85 2.65 -2.64
C VAL A 28 19.60 1.98 -1.29
N LYS A 29 19.99 2.60 -0.16
CA LYS A 29 19.74 2.03 1.17
C LYS A 29 18.25 2.05 1.49
N ALA A 30 17.58 3.14 1.14
CA ALA A 30 16.12 3.23 1.25
C ALA A 30 15.43 2.14 0.41
N ALA A 31 15.87 1.94 -0.84
CA ALA A 31 15.30 0.91 -1.72
C ALA A 31 15.53 -0.51 -1.18
N ALA A 32 16.74 -0.81 -0.69
CA ALA A 32 17.05 -2.11 -0.08
C ALA A 32 16.22 -2.37 1.18
N ALA A 33 16.01 -1.33 2.01
CA ALA A 33 15.17 -1.43 3.19
C ALA A 33 13.70 -1.73 2.84
N GLU A 34 13.16 -1.10 1.79
CA GLU A 34 11.82 -1.40 1.27
C GLU A 34 11.71 -2.83 0.72
N LEU A 35 12.72 -3.33 0.02
CA LEU A 35 12.76 -4.70 -0.50
C LEU A 35 12.72 -5.72 0.64
N ILE A 36 13.60 -5.56 1.64
CA ILE A 36 13.70 -6.48 2.78
C ILE A 36 12.43 -6.43 3.61
N ALA A 37 11.94 -5.23 3.94
CA ALA A 37 10.72 -5.06 4.72
C ALA A 37 9.51 -5.64 4.00
N MET A 38 9.37 -5.44 2.69
CA MET A 38 8.25 -6.00 1.94
C MET A 38 8.31 -7.53 1.84
N THR A 39 9.51 -8.09 1.71
CA THR A 39 9.74 -9.56 1.76
C THR A 39 9.26 -10.13 3.09
N LEU A 40 9.72 -9.55 4.20
CA LEU A 40 9.33 -9.98 5.55
C LEU A 40 7.85 -9.76 5.82
N PHE A 41 7.27 -8.64 5.36
CA PHE A 41 5.86 -8.35 5.52
C PHE A 41 4.97 -9.41 4.87
N VAL A 42 5.32 -9.85 3.66
CA VAL A 42 4.61 -10.94 2.98
C VAL A 42 4.79 -12.25 3.73
N ILE A 43 6.00 -12.59 4.19
CA ILE A 43 6.24 -13.80 4.97
C ILE A 43 5.39 -13.82 6.24
N ILE A 44 5.35 -12.73 7.00
CA ILE A 44 4.59 -12.65 8.26
C ILE A 44 3.08 -12.69 7.99
N GLY A 45 2.59 -11.77 7.17
CA GLY A 45 1.16 -11.62 6.93
C GLY A 45 0.58 -12.80 6.15
N CYS A 46 1.10 -13.05 4.94
CA CYS A 46 0.60 -14.12 4.09
C CYS A 46 0.93 -15.49 4.70
N GLY A 47 2.08 -15.66 5.34
CA GLY A 47 2.41 -16.89 6.05
C GLY A 47 1.46 -17.19 7.21
N SER A 48 0.99 -16.18 7.95
CA SER A 48 -0.06 -16.38 8.96
C SER A 48 -1.37 -16.91 8.36
N ALA A 49 -1.72 -16.44 7.15
CA ALA A 49 -2.86 -16.94 6.41
C ALA A 49 -2.60 -18.37 5.88
N CYS A 50 -1.41 -18.66 5.35
CA CYS A 50 -1.04 -20.02 4.93
C CYS A 50 -1.09 -21.03 6.09
N ALA A 51 -0.70 -20.61 7.29
CA ALA A 51 -0.65 -21.48 8.46
C ALA A 51 -2.02 -21.76 9.09
N ASN A 52 -2.95 -20.81 9.05
CA ASN A 52 -4.20 -20.89 9.82
C ASN A 52 -5.47 -20.78 8.96
N GLY A 53 -5.35 -20.35 7.71
CA GLY A 53 -6.47 -19.96 6.87
C GLY A 53 -7.14 -18.67 7.35
N ALA A 54 -7.69 -17.90 6.41
CA ALA A 54 -8.47 -16.69 6.70
C ALA A 54 -9.99 -16.92 6.61
N SER A 55 -10.41 -18.06 6.08
CA SER A 55 -11.82 -18.38 5.84
C SER A 55 -12.57 -18.68 7.14
N ASN A 56 -11.92 -19.34 8.10
CA ASN A 56 -12.50 -19.68 9.40
C ASN A 56 -12.56 -18.42 10.30
N PRO A 57 -13.75 -18.02 10.80
CA PRO A 57 -13.90 -16.87 11.70
C PRO A 57 -12.95 -16.89 12.90
N SER A 58 -12.65 -18.07 13.47
CA SER A 58 -11.79 -18.22 14.65
C SER A 58 -10.35 -17.75 14.41
N ASN A 59 -9.87 -17.81 13.16
CA ASN A 59 -8.48 -17.52 12.82
C ASN A 59 -8.29 -16.11 12.24
N ARG A 60 -9.38 -15.42 11.87
CA ARG A 60 -9.33 -14.08 11.24
C ARG A 60 -8.65 -13.04 12.12
N LEU A 61 -8.90 -13.07 13.42
CA LEU A 61 -8.30 -12.11 14.35
C LEU A 61 -6.78 -12.29 14.42
N GLN A 62 -6.29 -13.54 14.44
CA GLN A 62 -4.86 -13.85 14.44
C GLN A 62 -4.19 -13.38 13.14
N VAL A 63 -4.81 -13.64 11.99
CA VAL A 63 -4.29 -13.17 10.68
C VAL A 63 -4.28 -11.64 10.64
N ALA A 64 -5.38 -10.98 11.04
CA ALA A 64 -5.44 -9.51 11.09
C ALA A 64 -4.34 -8.93 11.98
N LEU A 65 -4.13 -9.53 13.16
CA LEU A 65 -3.13 -9.09 14.11
C LEU A 65 -1.71 -9.29 13.55
N ALA A 66 -1.45 -10.40 12.85
CA ALA A 66 -0.16 -10.64 12.20
C ALA A 66 0.18 -9.58 11.15
N PHE A 67 -0.78 -9.18 10.31
CA PHE A 67 -0.58 -8.11 9.33
C PHE A 67 -0.33 -6.75 10.01
N GLY A 68 -1.13 -6.39 11.02
CA GLY A 68 -0.96 -5.13 11.73
C GLY A 68 0.36 -5.04 12.50
N MET A 69 0.69 -6.07 13.27
CA MET A 69 1.95 -6.18 14.00
C MET A 69 3.15 -6.28 13.07
N GLY A 70 3.01 -6.93 11.92
CA GLY A 70 4.04 -6.97 10.88
C GLY A 70 4.42 -5.57 10.41
N ILE A 71 3.45 -4.73 10.06
CA ILE A 71 3.72 -3.32 9.69
C ILE A 71 4.29 -2.53 10.86
N LEU A 72 3.74 -2.70 12.08
CA LEU A 72 4.25 -2.02 13.27
C LEU A 72 5.75 -2.28 13.45
N VAL A 73 6.15 -3.55 13.50
CA VAL A 73 7.53 -3.98 13.73
C VAL A 73 8.43 -3.50 12.60
N LEU A 74 8.05 -3.74 11.35
CA LEU A 74 8.88 -3.40 10.20
C LEU A 74 9.03 -1.89 10.03
N ALA A 75 7.97 -1.11 10.25
CA ALA A 75 8.04 0.36 10.20
C ALA A 75 8.98 0.91 11.28
N TYR A 76 8.99 0.33 12.50
CA TYR A 76 10.00 0.65 13.51
C TYR A 76 11.42 0.31 13.05
N SER A 77 11.59 -0.85 12.42
CA SER A 77 12.91 -1.34 11.99
C SER A 77 13.49 -0.56 10.81
N VAL A 78 12.71 -0.24 9.78
CA VAL A 78 13.22 0.37 8.53
C VAL A 78 12.81 1.82 8.32
N GLY A 79 11.94 2.38 9.18
CA GLY A 79 11.41 3.74 9.02
C GLY A 79 12.48 4.83 8.94
N HIS A 80 13.62 4.63 9.59
CA HIS A 80 14.75 5.56 9.57
C HIS A 80 15.64 5.45 8.31
N HIS A 81 15.46 4.40 7.51
CA HIS A 81 16.17 4.23 6.24
C HIS A 81 15.34 4.72 5.05
N SER A 82 14.07 4.29 4.96
CA SER A 82 13.23 4.55 3.77
C SER A 82 11.96 5.37 4.05
N GLY A 83 11.66 5.64 5.32
CA GLY A 83 10.32 6.05 5.76
C GLY A 83 9.35 4.88 5.99
N GLY A 84 9.77 3.63 5.73
CA GLY A 84 8.96 2.43 6.03
C GLY A 84 7.62 2.41 5.30
N GLN A 85 7.65 2.65 3.98
CA GLN A 85 6.46 2.78 3.15
C GLN A 85 5.75 1.44 3.02
N ILE A 86 6.49 0.38 2.67
CA ILE A 86 6.12 -1.05 2.63
C ILE A 86 4.79 -1.30 1.88
N ASN A 87 4.39 -0.36 1.03
CA ASN A 87 3.09 -0.31 0.39
C ASN A 87 3.10 0.72 -0.75
N CYS A 88 2.84 0.27 -1.98
CA CYS A 88 2.70 1.10 -3.17
C CYS A 88 1.73 2.29 -2.97
N ALA A 89 0.60 2.10 -2.29
CA ALA A 89 -0.39 3.16 -2.08
C ALA A 89 0.14 4.23 -1.11
N VAL A 90 0.86 3.82 -0.06
CA VAL A 90 1.53 4.75 0.87
C VAL A 90 2.65 5.49 0.14
N THR A 91 3.51 4.78 -0.60
CA THR A 91 4.55 5.36 -1.46
C THR A 91 3.98 6.44 -2.38
N LEU A 92 2.89 6.12 -3.11
CA LEU A 92 2.23 7.05 -4.01
C LEU A 92 1.67 8.27 -3.26
N SER A 93 1.03 8.07 -2.11
CA SER A 93 0.50 9.18 -1.30
C SER A 93 1.61 10.15 -0.89
N LEU A 94 2.77 9.63 -0.49
CA LEU A 94 3.92 10.42 -0.06
C LEU A 94 4.59 11.13 -1.24
N VAL A 95 4.62 10.51 -2.43
CA VAL A 95 5.08 11.14 -3.66
C VAL A 95 4.19 12.31 -4.06
N LEU A 96 2.87 12.09 -4.09
CA LEU A 96 1.89 13.12 -4.45
C LEU A 96 1.90 14.28 -3.45
N GLY A 97 2.13 13.99 -2.17
CA GLY A 97 2.27 14.99 -1.12
C GLY A 97 3.67 15.58 -0.97
N GLY A 98 4.59 15.28 -1.89
CA GLY A 98 5.94 15.86 -1.95
C GLY A 98 6.88 15.47 -0.79
N GLN A 99 6.56 14.39 -0.07
CA GLN A 99 7.42 13.86 1.00
C GLN A 99 8.51 12.94 0.46
N VAL A 100 8.24 12.28 -0.67
CA VAL A 100 9.17 11.39 -1.37
C VAL A 100 9.29 11.88 -2.81
N PRO A 101 10.49 12.07 -3.37
CA PRO A 101 10.60 12.46 -4.76
C PRO A 101 10.12 11.33 -5.67
N TRP A 102 9.44 11.66 -6.77
CA TRP A 102 8.78 10.69 -7.65
C TRP A 102 9.72 9.59 -8.18
N TYR A 103 10.99 9.92 -8.44
CA TYR A 103 11.99 8.96 -8.92
C TYR A 103 12.37 7.95 -7.83
N GLN A 104 12.53 8.40 -6.58
CA GLN A 104 12.78 7.50 -5.45
C GLN A 104 11.53 6.66 -5.16
N GLY A 105 10.34 7.26 -5.24
CA GLY A 105 9.09 6.53 -5.08
C GLY A 105 8.94 5.40 -6.10
N LEU A 106 9.36 5.62 -7.34
CA LEU A 106 9.37 4.58 -8.37
C LEU A 106 10.38 3.45 -8.05
N VAL A 107 11.58 3.79 -7.59
CA VAL A 107 12.59 2.78 -7.19
C VAL A 107 12.10 1.97 -5.98
N ASN A 108 11.53 2.63 -4.97
CA ASN A 108 10.94 1.98 -3.81
C ASN A 108 9.78 1.06 -4.20
N LEU A 109 8.92 1.48 -5.13
CA LEU A 109 7.84 0.66 -5.66
C LEU A 109 8.38 -0.63 -6.32
N ILE A 110 9.41 -0.52 -7.16
CA ILE A 110 10.03 -1.68 -7.81
C ILE A 110 10.63 -2.60 -6.74
N ALA A 111 11.32 -2.05 -5.75
CA ALA A 111 11.87 -2.80 -4.62
C ALA A 111 10.77 -3.53 -3.82
N GLN A 112 9.63 -2.89 -3.57
CA GLN A 112 8.47 -3.50 -2.92
C GLN A 112 7.86 -4.63 -3.77
N LEU A 113 7.71 -4.46 -5.08
CA LEU A 113 7.19 -5.51 -5.96
C LEU A 113 8.10 -6.75 -5.98
N ILE A 114 9.41 -6.54 -6.09
CA ILE A 114 10.41 -7.62 -6.02
C ILE A 114 10.37 -8.28 -4.64
N GLY A 115 10.38 -7.50 -3.56
CA GLY A 115 10.30 -8.03 -2.21
C GLY A 115 9.04 -8.86 -1.98
N SER A 116 7.90 -8.42 -2.51
CA SER A 116 6.66 -9.20 -2.42
C SER A 116 6.73 -10.54 -3.15
N LEU A 117 7.37 -10.59 -4.32
CA LEU A 117 7.60 -11.84 -5.06
C LEU A 117 8.53 -12.78 -4.28
N LEU A 118 9.62 -12.24 -3.73
CA LEU A 118 10.57 -13.02 -2.93
C LEU A 118 9.90 -13.60 -1.68
N GLY A 119 9.12 -12.80 -0.95
CA GLY A 119 8.41 -13.26 0.24
C GLY A 119 7.40 -14.37 -0.09
N ALA A 120 6.64 -14.22 -1.18
CA ALA A 120 5.71 -15.26 -1.62
C ALA A 120 6.43 -16.52 -2.11
N GLY A 121 7.55 -16.37 -2.83
CA GLY A 121 8.38 -17.50 -3.26
C GLY A 121 8.97 -18.28 -2.08
N LEU A 122 9.48 -17.57 -1.07
CA LEU A 122 9.99 -18.18 0.16
C LEU A 122 8.88 -18.90 0.93
N LEU A 123 7.66 -18.36 0.97
CA LEU A 123 6.52 -19.04 1.58
C LEU A 123 6.18 -20.36 0.90
N CYS A 124 6.46 -20.54 -0.40
CA CYS A 124 6.27 -21.82 -1.06
C CYS A 124 7.22 -22.90 -0.55
N ALA A 125 8.43 -22.51 -0.12
CA ALA A 125 9.39 -23.41 0.50
C ALA A 125 9.01 -23.75 1.96
N VAL A 126 8.37 -22.81 2.67
CA VAL A 126 7.95 -23.01 4.07
C VAL A 126 6.65 -23.82 4.17
N PHE A 127 5.68 -23.53 3.30
CA PHE A 127 4.35 -24.16 3.31
C PHE A 127 4.13 -24.90 2.00
N PRO A 128 4.42 -26.22 1.91
CA PRO A 128 3.98 -27.09 0.81
C PRO A 128 2.47 -27.04 0.53
N CYS A 129 2.02 -27.50 -0.64
CA CYS A 129 0.65 -27.26 -1.11
C CYS A 129 -0.38 -27.95 -0.19
N GLU A 130 0.01 -29.07 0.39
CA GLU A 130 -0.79 -29.92 1.25
C GLU A 130 -1.12 -29.20 2.57
N VAL A 131 -0.15 -28.45 3.11
CA VAL A 131 -0.25 -27.77 4.40
C VAL A 131 -0.62 -26.29 4.30
N ASP A 132 -0.51 -25.66 3.13
CA ASP A 132 -0.98 -24.29 2.92
C ASP A 132 -2.52 -24.26 2.98
N GLU A 133 -3.08 -23.71 4.05
CA GLU A 133 -4.53 -23.56 4.26
C GLU A 133 -5.19 -22.67 3.19
N THR A 134 -4.44 -21.76 2.58
CA THR A 134 -4.96 -20.87 1.52
C THR A 134 -4.87 -21.49 0.13
N LYS A 135 -4.04 -22.53 -0.05
CA LYS A 135 -3.63 -23.14 -1.32
C LYS A 135 -3.06 -22.17 -2.37
N THR A 136 -2.90 -20.90 -2.00
CA THR A 136 -2.64 -19.79 -2.93
C THR A 136 -1.63 -18.80 -2.34
N VAL A 137 -0.83 -19.22 -1.35
CA VAL A 137 0.23 -18.41 -0.74
C VAL A 137 -0.32 -17.10 -0.11
N GLY A 138 -1.55 -17.12 0.41
CA GLY A 138 -2.20 -15.94 0.99
C GLY A 138 -2.62 -14.87 -0.02
N THR A 139 -2.96 -15.28 -1.25
CA THR A 139 -3.51 -14.40 -2.29
C THR A 139 -4.86 -13.80 -1.88
N ASN A 140 -5.08 -12.53 -2.19
CA ASN A 140 -6.38 -11.89 -2.03
C ASN A 140 -7.39 -12.44 -3.05
N ILE A 141 -8.54 -12.90 -2.55
CA ILE A 141 -9.62 -13.49 -3.36
C ILE A 141 -10.92 -12.88 -2.86
N ILE A 142 -11.71 -12.31 -3.79
CA ILE A 142 -13.05 -11.79 -3.47
C ILE A 142 -13.95 -12.95 -3.10
N ASP A 143 -14.54 -12.86 -1.91
CA ASP A 143 -15.54 -13.81 -1.44
C ASP A 143 -16.83 -13.66 -2.28
N THR A 144 -17.42 -14.79 -2.66
CA THR A 144 -18.54 -14.85 -3.61
C THR A 144 -19.81 -14.14 -3.14
N ARG A 145 -19.91 -13.82 -1.84
CA ARG A 145 -21.03 -13.07 -1.25
C ARG A 145 -20.98 -11.58 -1.58
N TRP A 146 -19.86 -11.04 -2.05
CA TRP A 146 -19.66 -9.61 -2.25
C TRP A 146 -19.55 -9.23 -3.72
N GLY A 147 -20.27 -8.18 -4.12
CA GLY A 147 -20.10 -7.56 -5.42
C GLY A 147 -18.78 -6.77 -5.50
N VAL A 148 -18.21 -6.66 -6.70
CA VAL A 148 -16.96 -5.92 -6.95
C VAL A 148 -17.03 -4.46 -6.46
N GLY A 149 -18.19 -3.81 -6.55
CA GLY A 149 -18.39 -2.44 -6.04
C GLY A 149 -18.24 -2.33 -4.52
N ASN A 150 -18.71 -3.34 -3.77
CA ASN A 150 -18.59 -3.38 -2.31
C ASN A 150 -17.13 -3.59 -1.87
N VAL A 151 -16.39 -4.41 -2.61
CA VAL A 151 -14.96 -4.64 -2.36
C VAL A 151 -14.16 -3.38 -2.64
N LEU A 152 -14.40 -2.71 -3.77
CA LEU A 152 -13.80 -1.41 -4.09
C LEU A 152 -14.10 -0.36 -3.00
N VAL A 153 -15.36 -0.34 -2.57
CA VAL A 153 -15.87 0.15 -1.28
C VAL A 153 -14.85 0.13 -0.13
N GLY A 154 -14.72 -1.09 0.39
CA GLY A 154 -13.94 -1.41 1.57
C GLY A 154 -12.45 -1.17 1.38
N GLU A 155 -11.88 -1.61 0.27
CA GLU A 155 -10.46 -1.42 -0.05
C GLU A 155 -10.07 0.06 -0.08
N PHE A 156 -10.92 0.89 -0.67
CA PHE A 156 -10.73 2.34 -0.67
C PHE A 156 -10.74 2.93 0.74
N LEU A 157 -11.71 2.55 1.58
CA LEU A 157 -11.81 3.05 2.96
C LEU A 157 -10.65 2.54 3.83
N GLY A 158 -10.24 1.28 3.66
CA GLY A 158 -9.11 0.68 4.37
C GLY A 158 -7.77 1.33 4.00
N THR A 159 -7.51 1.52 2.70
CA THR A 159 -6.31 2.24 2.24
C THR A 159 -6.35 3.72 2.64
N PHE A 160 -7.54 4.36 2.62
CA PHE A 160 -7.70 5.73 3.11
C PHE A 160 -7.33 5.84 4.58
N LEU A 161 -7.89 4.97 5.44
CA LEU A 161 -7.57 4.93 6.86
C LEU A 161 -6.06 4.79 7.08
N LEU A 162 -5.41 3.86 6.38
CA LEU A 162 -3.98 3.65 6.47
C LEU A 162 -3.19 4.92 6.07
N CYS A 163 -3.46 5.48 4.90
CA CYS A 163 -2.77 6.68 4.42
C CYS A 163 -3.04 7.89 5.34
N PHE A 164 -4.27 8.08 5.78
CA PHE A 164 -4.65 9.13 6.72
C PHE A 164 -3.84 9.02 8.01
N VAL A 165 -3.76 7.83 8.61
CA VAL A 165 -2.98 7.61 9.83
C VAL A 165 -1.47 7.85 9.60
N VAL A 166 -0.91 7.40 8.47
CA VAL A 166 0.49 7.70 8.12
C VAL A 166 0.72 9.22 8.07
N TRP A 167 -0.18 9.95 7.43
CA TRP A 167 -0.06 11.40 7.28
C TRP A 167 -0.20 12.15 8.59
N GLU A 168 -1.21 11.84 9.39
CA GLU A 168 -1.48 12.53 10.65
C GLU A 168 -0.52 12.16 11.77
N THR A 169 0.08 10.97 11.75
CA THR A 169 0.98 10.54 12.83
C THR A 169 2.46 10.68 12.49
N ALA A 170 2.83 10.52 11.22
CA ALA A 170 4.23 10.38 10.81
C ALA A 170 4.73 11.53 9.91
N VAL A 171 3.83 12.21 9.19
CA VAL A 171 4.19 13.30 8.26
C VAL A 171 3.83 14.68 8.82
N SER A 172 2.72 14.77 9.55
CA SER A 172 2.20 16.03 10.07
C SER A 172 3.20 16.66 11.06
N PRO A 173 3.61 17.93 10.86
CA PRO A 173 4.59 18.59 11.72
C PRO A 173 4.05 18.91 13.12
N VAL A 174 2.73 18.89 13.31
CA VAL A 174 2.07 19.10 14.61
C VAL A 174 1.81 17.78 15.33
N ALA A 175 2.07 16.64 14.71
CA ALA A 175 1.91 15.33 15.32
C ALA A 175 2.88 15.17 16.50
N SER A 176 2.34 14.75 17.64
CA SER A 176 3.11 14.49 18.86
C SER A 176 3.65 13.06 18.94
N CYS A 177 3.32 12.22 17.94
CA CYS A 177 3.54 10.77 17.99
C CYS A 177 5.02 10.38 17.86
N GLY A 178 5.82 11.14 17.11
CA GLY A 178 7.24 10.82 16.88
C GLY A 178 7.45 9.38 16.42
N LYS A 179 8.31 8.63 17.12
CA LYS A 179 8.55 7.20 16.86
C LYS A 179 7.30 6.32 17.04
N ASN A 180 6.33 6.75 17.85
CA ASN A 180 5.12 5.98 18.13
C ASN A 180 4.10 6.01 16.99
N ALA A 181 4.35 6.76 15.91
CA ALA A 181 3.56 6.71 14.69
C ALA A 181 3.41 5.26 14.15
N CYS A 182 4.46 4.43 14.26
CA CYS A 182 4.44 3.04 13.82
C CYS A 182 3.38 2.20 14.55
N ILE A 183 3.06 2.51 15.81
CA ILE A 183 2.00 1.83 16.57
C ILE A 183 0.64 2.12 15.94
N ALA A 184 0.34 3.40 15.71
CA ALA A 184 -0.92 3.82 15.10
C ALA A 184 -1.08 3.24 13.68
N ILE A 185 -0.01 3.27 12.88
CA ILE A 185 -0.01 2.72 11.50
C ILE A 185 -0.26 1.21 11.52
N GLY A 186 0.40 0.46 12.41
CA GLY A 186 0.17 -0.98 12.55
C GLY A 186 -1.27 -1.30 12.97
N PHE A 187 -1.84 -0.55 13.91
CA PHE A 187 -3.24 -0.71 14.30
C PHE A 187 -4.22 -0.32 13.19
N ALA A 188 -3.91 0.68 12.35
CA ALA A 188 -4.72 1.00 11.18
C ALA A 188 -4.81 -0.19 10.20
N VAL A 189 -3.68 -0.86 9.96
CA VAL A 189 -3.63 -2.09 9.14
C VAL A 189 -4.43 -3.22 9.80
N PHE A 190 -4.25 -3.43 11.11
CA PHE A 190 -5.03 -4.41 11.86
C PHE A 190 -6.55 -4.19 11.73
N LEU A 191 -7.02 -2.96 11.97
CA LEU A 191 -8.44 -2.61 11.90
C LEU A 191 -9.02 -2.81 10.50
N ALA A 192 -8.27 -2.44 9.45
CA ALA A 192 -8.67 -2.72 8.08
C ALA A 192 -8.80 -4.24 7.83
N HIS A 193 -7.86 -5.05 8.33
CA HIS A 193 -7.93 -6.51 8.19
C HIS A 193 -9.11 -7.13 8.93
N VAL A 194 -9.44 -6.64 10.14
CA VAL A 194 -10.62 -7.10 10.89
C VAL A 194 -11.90 -6.98 10.05
N ILE A 195 -12.00 -5.92 9.24
CA ILE A 195 -13.18 -5.65 8.39
C ILE A 195 -13.10 -6.39 7.05
N LEU A 196 -11.95 -6.34 6.37
CA LEU A 196 -11.85 -6.73 4.95
C LEU A 196 -11.37 -8.17 4.72
N LEU A 197 -10.80 -8.85 5.73
CA LEU A 197 -10.47 -10.27 5.62
C LEU A 197 -11.62 -11.15 5.09
N PRO A 198 -12.86 -11.06 5.60
CA PRO A 198 -13.98 -11.85 5.09
C PRO A 198 -14.57 -11.35 3.76
N VAL A 199 -14.08 -10.23 3.23
CA VAL A 199 -14.58 -9.61 1.99
C VAL A 199 -13.72 -10.02 0.81
N ASP A 200 -12.41 -9.78 0.90
CA ASP A 200 -11.44 -10.07 -0.17
C ASP A 200 -10.04 -10.50 0.34
N GLY A 201 -9.96 -10.83 1.63
CA GLY A 201 -8.69 -11.11 2.31
C GLY A 201 -7.90 -9.88 2.73
N CYS A 202 -8.47 -8.66 2.57
CA CYS A 202 -7.84 -7.37 2.85
C CYS A 202 -6.55 -7.15 2.07
N SER A 203 -6.63 -6.45 0.94
CA SER A 203 -5.43 -6.03 0.20
C SER A 203 -4.79 -4.83 0.90
N ILE A 204 -5.47 -3.68 0.87
CA ILE A 204 -5.04 -2.32 1.25
C ILE A 204 -3.64 -1.88 0.77
N ASN A 205 -2.98 -2.74 0.00
CA ASN A 205 -1.58 -2.71 -0.36
C ASN A 205 -1.42 -3.48 -1.69
N PRO A 206 -1.40 -2.76 -2.84
CA PRO A 206 -1.28 -3.38 -4.15
C PRO A 206 -0.03 -4.25 -4.30
N THR A 207 1.08 -3.85 -3.69
CA THR A 207 2.33 -4.61 -3.68
C THR A 207 2.20 -5.93 -2.92
N ARG A 208 1.50 -5.97 -1.77
CA ARG A 208 1.25 -7.20 -0.98
C ARG A 208 0.35 -8.19 -1.70
N SER A 209 -0.57 -7.70 -2.54
CA SER A 209 -1.43 -8.57 -3.34
C SER A 209 -0.70 -9.10 -4.58
N PHE A 210 0.22 -8.33 -5.15
CA PHE A 210 0.92 -8.65 -6.39
C PHE A 210 1.77 -9.93 -6.29
N GLY A 211 2.66 -10.02 -5.30
CA GLY A 211 3.60 -11.14 -5.20
C GLY A 211 2.90 -12.51 -5.02
N PRO A 212 2.08 -12.68 -3.97
CA PRO A 212 1.26 -13.87 -3.77
C PRO A 212 0.40 -14.24 -4.98
N ALA A 213 -0.22 -13.27 -5.66
CA ALA A 213 -1.07 -13.56 -6.82
C ALA A 213 -0.28 -14.19 -7.98
N ILE A 214 0.92 -13.69 -8.26
CA ILE A 214 1.79 -14.25 -9.32
C ILE A 214 2.33 -15.61 -8.89
N VAL A 215 2.91 -15.69 -7.69
CA VAL A 215 3.53 -16.93 -7.22
C VAL A 215 2.48 -18.03 -7.05
N GLY A 216 1.32 -17.73 -6.46
CA GLY A 216 0.21 -18.66 -6.32
C GLY A 216 -0.33 -19.15 -7.67
N ALA A 217 -0.38 -18.28 -8.69
CA ALA A 217 -0.77 -18.67 -10.05
C ALA A 217 0.26 -19.62 -10.70
N ILE A 218 1.57 -19.39 -10.51
CA ILE A 218 2.62 -20.27 -11.03
C ILE A 218 2.63 -21.61 -10.28
N ARG A 219 2.45 -21.55 -8.96
CA ARG A 219 2.52 -22.69 -8.05
C ARG A 219 1.43 -23.74 -8.31
N ASN A 220 0.27 -23.31 -8.78
CA ASN A 220 -0.85 -24.16 -9.25
C ASN A 220 -1.11 -25.39 -8.37
N CYS A 221 -1.38 -25.19 -7.08
CA CYS A 221 -1.71 -26.26 -6.13
C CYS A 221 -3.04 -26.99 -6.46
N GLU A 222 -3.79 -26.58 -7.49
CA GLU A 222 -4.99 -27.27 -7.99
C GLU A 222 -4.65 -28.53 -8.85
N GLY A 223 -3.36 -28.81 -9.09
CA GLY A 223 -2.86 -29.85 -9.99
C GLY A 223 -2.69 -31.28 -9.44
N MET A 224 -3.54 -31.77 -8.53
CA MET A 224 -3.71 -33.23 -8.32
C MET A 224 -4.67 -33.87 -9.35
N SER A 225 -4.83 -33.24 -10.52
CA SER A 225 -5.26 -33.88 -11.77
C SER A 225 -4.53 -33.23 -12.94
N THR A 226 -3.89 -34.06 -13.75
CA THR A 226 -2.95 -33.72 -14.82
C THR A 226 -3.58 -32.88 -15.95
N LYS A 227 -3.02 -31.69 -16.27
CA LYS A 227 -2.94 -31.06 -17.63
C LYS A 227 -2.42 -29.59 -17.65
N GLY A 228 -1.43 -29.24 -16.82
CA GLY A 228 -1.05 -27.83 -16.59
C GLY A 228 -0.23 -27.09 -17.66
N LEU A 229 0.21 -27.73 -18.76
CA LEU A 229 1.13 -27.09 -19.71
C LEU A 229 0.58 -26.88 -21.13
N GLU A 230 -0.39 -27.66 -21.60
CA GLU A 230 -1.05 -27.39 -22.88
C GLU A 230 -2.25 -26.43 -22.74
N GLU A 231 -2.97 -26.42 -21.61
CA GLU A 231 -4.11 -25.50 -21.43
C GLU A 231 -3.70 -24.05 -21.11
N THR A 232 -2.54 -23.83 -20.48
CA THR A 232 -2.05 -22.47 -20.19
C THR A 232 -1.64 -21.70 -21.46
N LEU A 233 -1.30 -22.41 -22.54
CA LEU A 233 -0.90 -21.83 -23.83
C LEU A 233 -1.98 -21.91 -24.92
N ALA A 234 -3.00 -22.77 -24.76
CA ALA A 234 -4.02 -23.02 -25.79
C ALA A 234 -5.39 -22.37 -25.54
N GLN A 235 -5.61 -21.64 -24.44
CA GLN A 235 -6.87 -20.93 -24.25
C GLN A 235 -6.90 -19.66 -25.11
N PRO A 236 -7.85 -19.52 -26.07
CA PRO A 236 -8.05 -18.26 -26.76
C PRO A 236 -8.40 -17.20 -25.72
N ILE A 237 -7.88 -16.00 -25.89
CA ILE A 237 -8.07 -14.85 -24.98
C ILE A 237 -9.58 -14.56 -24.86
N ASN A 238 -10.26 -15.25 -23.95
CA ASN A 238 -11.65 -15.03 -23.63
C ASN A 238 -11.71 -13.82 -22.68
N PRO A 239 -12.32 -12.69 -23.08
CA PRO A 239 -12.12 -11.41 -22.41
C PRO A 239 -12.96 -11.20 -21.14
N ILE A 240 -13.30 -12.25 -20.38
CA ILE A 240 -14.30 -12.18 -19.29
C ILE A 240 -13.86 -12.76 -17.93
N SER A 241 -12.70 -13.42 -17.78
CA SER A 241 -12.17 -13.78 -16.45
C SER A 241 -11.01 -12.89 -16.03
N ARG A 242 -11.30 -11.61 -15.82
CA ARG A 242 -10.37 -10.70 -15.13
C ARG A 242 -10.55 -10.89 -13.63
N LYS A 243 -9.62 -11.57 -12.96
CA LYS A 243 -9.55 -11.60 -11.49
C LYS A 243 -9.67 -10.14 -10.97
N PRO A 244 -10.70 -9.79 -10.20
CA PRO A 244 -11.06 -8.41 -9.91
C PRO A 244 -9.98 -7.64 -9.15
N VAL A 245 -9.16 -8.32 -8.34
CA VAL A 245 -8.04 -7.73 -7.59
C VAL A 245 -6.96 -7.11 -8.52
N PHE A 246 -6.72 -7.69 -9.69
CA PHE A 246 -5.77 -7.13 -10.68
C PHE A 246 -6.34 -5.88 -11.39
N LYS A 247 -7.67 -5.77 -11.50
CA LYS A 247 -8.33 -4.54 -11.96
C LYS A 247 -8.24 -3.42 -10.92
N ILE A 248 -8.30 -3.74 -9.63
CA ILE A 248 -8.07 -2.78 -8.52
C ILE A 248 -6.62 -2.29 -8.55
N PHE A 249 -5.66 -3.20 -8.75
CA PHE A 249 -4.26 -2.85 -9.00
C PHE A 249 -4.12 -1.83 -10.15
N MET A 250 -4.72 -2.10 -11.31
CA MET A 250 -4.72 -1.16 -12.45
C MET A 250 -5.53 0.13 -12.22
N PHE A 251 -6.54 0.11 -11.35
CA PHE A 251 -7.34 1.30 -11.02
C PHE A 251 -6.47 2.39 -10.37
N PHE A 252 -5.54 2.00 -9.48
CA PHE A 252 -4.57 2.93 -8.89
C PHE A 252 -3.51 3.43 -9.89
N PHE A 253 -3.14 2.62 -10.90
CA PHE A 253 -2.14 2.98 -11.91
C PHE A 253 -2.69 3.73 -13.14
N ARG A 254 -4.01 3.88 -13.30
CA ARG A 254 -4.64 4.63 -14.42
C ARG A 254 -4.54 6.15 -14.25
N PHE A 255 -3.50 6.62 -13.55
CA PHE A 255 -3.27 8.02 -13.26
C PHE A 255 -2.52 8.71 -14.39
N ARG A 256 -3.18 9.62 -15.09
CA ARG A 256 -2.51 10.52 -16.03
C ARG A 256 -1.94 11.69 -15.24
N ILE A 257 -0.64 11.66 -14.94
CA ILE A 257 0.06 12.80 -14.32
C ILE A 257 0.01 13.98 -15.30
N SER A 258 -0.95 14.89 -15.09
CA SER A 258 -0.99 16.17 -15.81
C SER A 258 0.16 17.04 -15.32
N LYS A 259 0.93 17.63 -16.25
CA LYS A 259 2.07 18.53 -15.97
C LYS A 259 1.74 19.74 -15.07
N ARG A 260 0.47 19.97 -14.72
CA ARG A 260 0.02 21.07 -13.83
C ARG A 260 0.39 20.90 -12.36
N TYR A 261 0.70 19.71 -11.86
CA TYR A 261 1.03 19.52 -10.43
C TYR A 261 2.46 19.92 -10.03
N ILE A 262 3.33 20.26 -10.99
CA ILE A 262 4.75 20.55 -10.71
C ILE A 262 4.99 22.03 -10.32
N GLN A 263 3.99 22.90 -10.43
CA GLN A 263 4.15 24.34 -10.21
C GLN A 263 3.00 24.91 -9.36
N ILE A 264 3.02 24.68 -8.05
CA ILE A 264 2.31 25.54 -7.10
C ILE A 264 3.33 26.08 -6.09
N LYS A 265 4.21 26.96 -6.58
CA LYS A 265 4.91 27.93 -5.72
C LYS A 265 4.21 29.27 -5.88
N GLY A 266 3.21 29.53 -5.03
CA GLY A 266 2.50 30.81 -4.93
C GLY A 266 2.52 31.31 -3.49
N PRO A 267 2.83 32.59 -3.20
CA PRO A 267 3.15 33.05 -1.84
C PRO A 267 1.96 33.23 -0.87
N ARG A 268 0.72 32.88 -1.23
CA ARG A 268 -0.48 33.31 -0.46
C ARG A 268 -1.59 32.27 -0.23
N LEU A 269 -1.33 30.97 -0.38
CA LEU A 269 -2.30 29.94 -0.01
C LEU A 269 -1.66 28.94 0.95
N ARG A 270 -1.87 29.15 2.26
CA ARG A 270 -1.72 28.07 3.26
C ARG A 270 -2.90 27.12 3.11
N THR A 271 -2.94 26.36 2.01
CA THR A 271 -3.81 25.18 1.94
C THR A 271 -3.33 24.20 3.00
N CYS A 272 -4.18 23.89 3.98
CA CYS A 272 -3.92 22.83 4.97
C CYS A 272 -3.50 21.55 4.22
N ARG A 273 -2.42 20.89 4.65
CA ARG A 273 -1.90 19.69 3.98
C ARG A 273 -2.95 18.56 3.91
N THR A 274 -3.88 18.55 4.87
CA THR A 274 -5.07 17.69 4.92
C THR A 274 -6.06 17.99 3.79
N CYS A 275 -6.26 19.26 3.42
CA CYS A 275 -7.06 19.63 2.25
C CYS A 275 -6.38 19.23 0.93
N ILE A 276 -5.03 19.18 0.88
CA ILE A 276 -4.30 18.68 -0.28
C ILE A 276 -4.51 17.18 -0.41
N LEU A 277 -4.49 16.40 0.68
CA LEU A 277 -4.86 14.98 0.67
C LEU A 277 -6.27 14.78 0.14
N VAL A 278 -7.27 15.45 0.70
CA VAL A 278 -8.68 15.30 0.25
C VAL A 278 -8.84 15.74 -1.21
N LYS A 279 -8.18 16.82 -1.64
CA LYS A 279 -8.30 17.37 -3.00
C LYS A 279 -7.55 16.55 -4.05
N VAL A 280 -6.30 16.20 -3.79
CA VAL A 280 -5.51 15.30 -4.65
C VAL A 280 -6.18 13.94 -4.73
N TRP A 281 -6.81 13.48 -3.65
CA TRP A 281 -7.48 12.20 -3.60
C TRP A 281 -8.88 12.19 -4.25
N CYS A 282 -9.67 13.26 -4.12
CA CYS A 282 -10.90 13.46 -4.91
C CYS A 282 -10.61 13.52 -6.41
N GLU A 283 -9.54 14.22 -6.81
CA GLU A 283 -9.13 14.32 -8.21
C GLU A 283 -8.46 13.03 -8.72
N ALA A 284 -7.97 12.18 -7.81
CA ALA A 284 -7.33 10.91 -8.08
C ALA A 284 -8.26 9.74 -8.39
N THR A 285 -9.40 9.69 -7.71
CA THR A 285 -10.22 8.48 -7.62
C THR A 285 -11.52 8.57 -8.42
N VAL A 286 -11.80 9.72 -9.06
CA VAL A 286 -13.05 9.95 -9.78
C VAL A 286 -12.81 10.17 -11.29
N PRO A 287 -12.87 9.11 -12.13
CA PRO A 287 -13.24 9.29 -13.53
C PRO A 287 -14.71 9.01 -13.82
N VAL A 288 -15.52 8.51 -12.86
CA VAL A 288 -16.85 7.94 -13.19
C VAL A 288 -18.04 8.55 -12.43
N VAL A 289 -17.85 9.46 -11.48
CA VAL A 289 -19.01 10.15 -10.88
C VAL A 289 -18.77 11.66 -10.86
N ARG A 290 -19.27 12.36 -11.88
CA ARG A 290 -19.48 13.81 -11.80
C ARG A 290 -20.54 14.09 -10.72
N PHE A 291 -20.16 14.02 -9.45
CA PHE A 291 -20.81 14.84 -8.44
C PHE A 291 -20.21 16.24 -8.57
N GLY A 292 -21.07 17.22 -8.83
CA GLY A 292 -20.71 18.63 -8.97
C GLY A 292 -20.18 19.23 -7.66
N LEU A 293 -18.96 18.86 -7.27
CA LEU A 293 -18.22 19.43 -6.13
C LEU A 293 -17.61 20.81 -6.45
N SER A 294 -18.06 21.47 -7.53
CA SER A 294 -17.67 22.84 -7.85
C SER A 294 -18.19 23.89 -6.86
N LYS A 295 -18.86 23.50 -5.76
CA LYS A 295 -19.49 24.40 -4.80
C LYS A 295 -19.46 23.90 -3.34
N LEU A 296 -18.37 23.31 -2.86
CA LEU A 296 -18.18 23.23 -1.40
C LEU A 296 -17.66 24.59 -0.90
N PRO A 297 -18.41 25.32 -0.05
CA PRO A 297 -17.90 26.55 0.55
C PRO A 297 -16.74 26.21 1.48
N CYS A 298 -15.61 26.89 1.31
CA CYS A 298 -14.56 26.91 2.32
C CYS A 298 -15.16 27.47 3.61
N ILE A 299 -15.36 26.61 4.61
CA ILE A 299 -15.71 27.06 5.96
C ILE A 299 -14.48 27.81 6.50
N GLN A 300 -14.56 29.14 6.51
CA GLN A 300 -13.58 30.00 7.17
C GLN A 300 -13.77 29.82 8.68
N VAL A 301 -12.88 29.08 9.33
CA VAL A 301 -12.83 29.03 10.79
C VAL A 301 -12.11 30.28 11.28
N PRO A 302 -12.74 31.14 12.09
CA PRO A 302 -12.03 32.24 12.74
C PRO A 302 -10.96 31.63 13.69
N ASN A 303 -9.75 32.18 13.67
CA ASN A 303 -8.60 31.83 14.54
C ASN A 303 -7.63 30.73 14.08
N GLY A 304 -7.57 30.38 12.80
CA GLY A 304 -6.37 29.77 12.22
C GLY A 304 -6.01 28.37 12.74
N GLN A 305 -6.93 27.67 13.38
CA GLN A 305 -6.82 26.23 13.65
C GLN A 305 -7.57 25.48 12.54
N CYS A 306 -6.87 24.60 11.81
CA CYS A 306 -7.49 23.73 10.82
C CYS A 306 -7.92 22.42 11.49
N CYS A 307 -9.15 21.98 11.24
CA CYS A 307 -9.58 20.60 11.42
C CYS A 307 -8.97 19.69 10.36
#